data_AF-A0A7V0NQW4-F1
#
_entry.id   AF-A0A7V0NQW4-F1
#
_cell.length_a   1.000
_cell.length_b   1.000
_cell.length_c   1.000
_cell.angle_alpha   90.00
_cell.angle_beta   90.00
_cell.angle_gamma   90.00
#
_symmetry.space_group_name_H-M   'P 1'
#
loop_
_entity.id
_entity.type
_entity.pdbx_description
1 polymer ?
#
loop_
_entity_poly.entity_id
_entity_poly.type
_entity_poly.pdbx_seq_one_letter_code
_entity_poly.pdbx_strand_id
1 'polypeptide(L)'
;PTLTIAAKNLATEMTNHNVQQEDLQGEPDITGEHIQNNKSVRKMLGQRGIKPEKLPPSEDIKKLERRVRSEEKKIAKKSGSFLENKNKKEPK
;
A
#
# COMPACT_ATOMS: atom_id res chain seq x y z
N PRO A 1 1.71 -2.25 -2.86
CA PRO A 1 0.87 -1.81 -3.99
C PRO A 1 -0.44 -1.22 -3.47
N THR A 2 -0.32 -0.24 -2.57
CA THR A 2 -1.46 0.30 -1.81
C THR A 2 -2.36 1.17 -2.69
N LEU A 3 -1.75 2.02 -3.50
CA LEU A 3 -2.45 2.93 -4.38
C LEU A 3 -3.28 2.21 -5.45
N THR A 4 -2.72 1.17 -6.07
CA THR A 4 -3.42 0.37 -7.09
C THR A 4 -4.61 -0.38 -6.50
N ILE A 5 -4.51 -0.86 -5.26
CA ILE A 5 -5.60 -1.52 -4.54
C ILE A 5 -6.72 -0.51 -4.23
N ALA A 6 -6.37 0.65 -3.68
CA ALA A 6 -7.33 1.71 -3.38
C ALA A 6 -8.08 2.17 -4.65
N ALA A 7 -7.37 2.32 -5.76
CA ALA A 7 -7.97 2.66 -7.05
C ALA A 7 -8.97 1.60 -7.53
N LYS A 8 -8.67 0.31 -7.35
CA LYS A 8 -9.59 -0.76 -7.73
C LYS A 8 -10.83 -0.78 -6.85
N ASN A 9 -10.67 -0.59 -5.54
CA ASN A 9 -11.78 -0.48 -4.61
C ASN A 9 -12.71 0.68 -4.99
N LEU A 10 -12.14 1.84 -5.33
CA LEU A 10 -12.90 2.99 -5.80
C LEU A 10 -13.72 2.66 -7.06
N ALA A 11 -13.11 2.01 -8.06
CA ALA A 11 -13.84 1.61 -9.26
C ALA A 11 -15.00 0.64 -8.96
N THR A 12 -14.81 -0.28 -8.01
CA THR A 12 -15.87 -1.19 -7.56
C THR A 12 -17.00 -0.45 -6.85
N GLU A 13 -16.66 0.49 -5.96
CA GLU A 13 -17.65 1.28 -5.22
C GLU A 13 -18.47 2.17 -6.17
N MET A 14 -17.82 2.82 -7.15
CA MET A 14 -18.50 3.56 -8.21
C MET A 14 -19.45 2.66 -9.02
N THR A 15 -19.02 1.43 -9.34
CA THR A 15 -19.87 0.47 -10.05
C THR A 15 -21.10 0.13 -9.21
N ASN A 16 -20.93 -0.20 -7.93
CA ASN A 16 -22.05 -0.55 -7.05
C ASN A 16 -23.05 0.61 -6.92
N HIS A 17 -22.56 1.84 -6.80
CA HIS A 17 -23.40 3.03 -6.73
C HIS A 17 -24.20 3.23 -8.02
N ASN A 18 -23.54 3.16 -9.18
CA ASN A 18 -24.21 3.41 -10.47
C ASN A 18 -25.18 2.28 -10.84
N VAL A 19 -24.86 1.03 -10.49
CA VAL A 19 -25.79 -0.10 -10.63
C VAL A 19 -27.09 0.14 -9.86
N GLN A 20 -27.00 0.68 -8.64
CA GLN A 20 -28.19 1.02 -7.85
C GLN A 20 -28.93 2.25 -8.39
N GLN A 21 -28.20 3.27 -8.86
CA GLN A 21 -28.81 4.52 -9.35
C GLN A 21 -29.50 4.36 -10.70
N GLU A 22 -28.89 3.61 -11.62
CA GLU A 22 -29.40 3.40 -12.98
C GLU A 22 -30.21 2.11 -13.13
N ASP A 23 -30.43 1.39 -12.01
CA ASP A 23 -31.13 0.10 -11.97
C ASP A 23 -30.58 -0.90 -13.00
N LEU A 24 -29.25 -1.00 -13.08
CA LEU A 24 -28.60 -1.92 -14.01
C LEU A 24 -28.84 -3.37 -13.57
N GLN A 25 -29.26 -4.21 -14.50
CA GLN A 25 -29.64 -5.60 -14.23
C GLN A 25 -28.81 -6.56 -15.08
N GLY A 26 -28.38 -7.66 -14.45
CA GLY A 26 -27.63 -8.71 -15.14
C GLY A 26 -26.14 -8.41 -15.32
N GLU A 27 -25.39 -9.46 -15.66
CA GLU A 27 -23.93 -9.41 -15.73
C GLU A 27 -23.37 -8.51 -16.86
N PRO A 28 -23.91 -8.52 -18.10
CA PRO A 28 -23.34 -7.72 -19.19
C PRO A 28 -23.33 -6.21 -18.92
N ASP A 29 -24.43 -5.67 -18.39
CA ASP A 29 -24.59 -4.24 -18.13
C ASP A 29 -23.69 -3.78 -16.98
N ILE A 30 -23.65 -4.57 -15.89
CA ILE A 30 -22.75 -4.34 -14.75
C ILE A 30 -21.28 -4.44 -15.19
N THR A 31 -20.95 -5.40 -16.07
CA THR A 31 -19.60 -5.56 -16.61
C THR A 31 -19.20 -4.37 -17.46
N GLY A 32 -20.11 -3.84 -18.30
CA GLY A 32 -19.90 -2.61 -19.06
C GLY A 32 -19.57 -1.42 -18.16
N GLU A 33 -20.38 -1.22 -17.11
CA GLU A 33 -20.18 -0.17 -16.12
C GLU A 33 -18.86 -0.33 -15.36
N HIS A 34 -18.53 -1.57 -14.97
CA HIS A 34 -17.26 -1.84 -14.29
C HIS A 34 -16.05 -1.53 -15.18
N ILE A 35 -16.08 -1.91 -16.44
CA ILE A 35 -15.01 -1.60 -17.41
C ILE A 35 -14.86 -0.08 -17.57
N GLN A 36 -15.98 0.64 -17.68
CA GLN A 36 -16.00 2.09 -17.81
C GLN A 36 -15.40 2.77 -16.57
N ASN A 37 -15.84 2.38 -15.37
CA ASN A 37 -15.30 2.92 -14.11
C ASN A 37 -13.80 2.67 -13.96
N ASN A 38 -13.31 1.48 -14.30
CA ASN A 38 -11.88 1.19 -14.25
C ASN A 38 -11.07 2.05 -15.24
N LYS A 39 -11.61 2.32 -16.45
CA LYS A 39 -10.97 3.23 -17.41
C LYS A 39 -10.93 4.67 -16.88
N SER A 40 -12.03 5.14 -16.29
CA SER A 40 -12.13 6.48 -15.71
C SER A 40 -11.15 6.69 -14.55
N VAL A 41 -11.09 5.74 -13.61
CA VAL A 41 -10.13 5.79 -12.50
C VAL A 41 -8.69 5.76 -13.02
N ARG A 42 -8.37 4.93 -14.02
CA ARG A 42 -7.03 4.93 -14.65
C ARG A 42 -6.69 6.30 -15.26
N LYS A 43 -7.63 6.92 -15.97
CA LYS A 43 -7.43 8.26 -16.57
C LYS A 43 -7.18 9.32 -15.48
N MET A 44 -7.96 9.29 -14.40
CA MET A 44 -7.80 10.17 -13.25
C MET A 44 -6.41 10.04 -12.61
N LEU A 45 -5.91 8.82 -12.43
CA LEU A 45 -4.55 8.58 -11.93
C LEU A 45 -3.50 9.09 -12.92
N GLY A 46 -3.70 8.82 -14.22
CA GLY A 46 -2.80 9.27 -15.28
C GLY A 46 -2.65 10.80 -15.36
N GLN A 47 -3.75 11.55 -15.13
CA GLN A 47 -3.72 13.02 -15.04
C GLN A 47 -2.85 13.53 -13.89
N ARG A 48 -2.75 12.77 -12.79
CA ARG A 48 -1.87 13.07 -11.65
C ARG A 48 -0.46 12.50 -11.81
N GLY A 49 -0.10 12.03 -13.01
CA GLY A 49 1.20 11.43 -13.31
C GLY A 49 1.37 9.99 -12.80
N ILE A 50 0.31 9.37 -12.27
CA ILE A 50 0.35 8.04 -11.70
C ILE A 50 -0.08 7.04 -12.78
N LYS A 51 0.86 6.17 -13.22
CA LYS A 51 0.58 5.08 -14.16
C LYS A 51 0.61 3.74 -13.43
N PRO A 52 -0.55 3.13 -13.12
CA PRO A 52 -0.63 1.88 -12.36
C PRO A 52 0.22 0.76 -12.95
N GLU A 53 0.33 0.68 -14.27
CA GLU A 53 1.06 -0.35 -15.00
C GLU A 53 2.58 -0.16 -14.95
N LYS A 54 3.07 1.03 -14.57
CA LYS A 54 4.50 1.36 -14.48
C LYS A 54 4.97 1.53 -13.05
N LEU A 55 4.12 1.29 -12.06
CA LEU A 55 4.53 1.36 -10.66
C LEU A 55 5.54 0.25 -10.37
N PRO A 56 6.63 0.55 -9.64
CA PRO A 56 7.60 -0.46 -9.28
C PRO A 56 6.92 -1.58 -8.47
N PRO A 57 7.41 -2.83 -8.58
CA PRO A 57 6.98 -3.91 -7.71
C PRO A 57 7.09 -3.46 -6.25
N SER A 58 6.05 -3.73 -5.47
CA SER A 58 6.08 -3.36 -4.07
C SER A 58 7.04 -4.25 -3.30
N GLU A 59 7.67 -3.67 -2.29
CA GLU A 59 8.62 -4.40 -1.46
C GLU A 59 7.94 -5.60 -0.78
N ASP A 60 8.65 -6.72 -0.72
CA ASP A 60 8.19 -7.92 -0.02
C ASP A 60 8.09 -7.62 1.48
N ILE A 61 6.85 -7.62 1.98
CA ILE A 61 6.51 -7.30 3.37
C ILE A 61 7.31 -8.19 4.35
N LYS A 62 7.55 -9.46 4.02
CA LYS A 62 8.34 -10.35 4.88
C LYS A 62 9.80 -9.94 4.98
N LYS A 63 10.38 -9.36 3.91
CA LYS A 63 11.75 -8.82 3.96
C LYS A 63 11.81 -7.58 4.83
N LEU A 64 10.80 -6.71 4.75
CA LEU A 64 10.71 -5.52 5.59
C LEU A 64 10.60 -5.91 7.08
N GLU A 65 9.70 -6.82 7.43
CA GLU A 65 9.55 -7.33 8.81
C GLU A 65 10.87 -7.91 9.36
N ARG A 66 11.60 -8.69 8.54
CA ARG A 66 12.91 -9.23 8.92
C ARG A 66 13.93 -8.12 9.18
N ARG A 67 13.98 -7.08 8.35
CA ARG A 67 14.88 -5.94 8.56
C ARG A 67 14.54 -5.21 9.85
N VAL A 68 13.27 -4.88 10.08
CA VAL A 68 12.81 -4.20 11.31
C VAL A 68 13.23 -5.00 12.55
N ARG A 69 12.93 -6.30 12.60
CA ARG A 69 13.36 -7.17 13.72
C ARG A 69 14.88 -7.22 13.89
N SER A 70 15.63 -7.19 12.80
CA SER A 70 17.10 -7.19 12.86
C SER A 70 17.65 -5.86 13.39
N GLU A 71 17.05 -4.74 13.00
CA GLU A 71 17.42 -3.40 13.47
C GLU A 71 17.03 -3.22 14.94
N GLU A 72 15.84 -3.66 15.36
CA GLU A 72 15.45 -3.70 16.78
C GLU A 72 16.46 -4.47 17.64
N LYS A 73 16.90 -5.65 17.19
CA LYS A 73 17.93 -6.43 17.88
C LYS A 73 19.28 -5.71 17.93
N LYS A 74 19.70 -5.06 16.84
CA LYS A 74 20.95 -4.27 16.79
C LYS A 74 20.88 -3.07 17.72
N ILE A 75 19.76 -2.35 17.73
CA ILE A 75 19.52 -1.20 18.60
C ILE A 75 19.55 -1.66 20.04
N ALA A 76 18.82 -2.72 20.42
CA ALA A 76 18.84 -3.27 21.77
C ALA A 76 20.26 -3.67 22.23
N LYS A 77 21.03 -4.32 21.34
CA LYS A 77 22.42 -4.70 21.62
C LYS A 77 23.35 -3.49 21.75
N LYS A 78 23.19 -2.47 20.91
CA LYS A 78 23.93 -1.20 21.01
C LYS A 78 23.59 -0.46 22.30
N SER A 79 22.32 -0.36 22.66
CA SER A 79 21.85 0.29 23.89
C SER A 79 22.39 -0.42 25.13
N GLY A 80 22.38 -1.75 25.16
CA GLY A 80 23.01 -2.54 26.23
C GLY A 80 24.52 -2.27 26.33
N SER A 81 25.23 -2.26 25.18
CA SER A 81 26.67 -1.93 25.14
C SER A 81 26.99 -0.47 25.51
N PHE A 82 26.03 0.44 25.36
CA PHE A 82 26.19 1.86 25.71
C PHE A 82 26.11 2.06 27.23
N LEU A 83 25.25 1.29 27.90
CA LEU A 83 25.16 1.27 29.37
C LEU A 83 26.40 0.60 29.99
N GLU A 84 26.92 -0.46 29.37
CA GLU A 84 28.09 -1.20 29.86
C GLU A 84 29.41 -0.43 29.69
N ASN A 85 29.50 0.46 28.70
CA ASN A 85 30.65 1.36 28.53
C ASN A 85 30.63 2.60 29.43
N LYS A 86 29.48 2.99 30.01
CA LYS A 86 29.42 4.06 31.03
C LYS A 86 29.94 3.59 32.39
N ASN A 87 29.74 2.32 32.74
CA ASN A 87 30.19 1.74 34.01
C ASN A 87 31.70 1.47 34.10
N LYS A 88 32.47 1.67 33.03
CA LYS A 88 33.94 1.49 33.00
C LYS A 88 34.73 2.81 33.02
N LYS A 89 34.07 3.96 33.14
CA LYS A 89 34.70 5.30 33.04
C LYS A 89 34.63 6.16 34.30
N GLU A 90 34.39 5.59 35.47
CA GLU A 90 34.63 6.27 36.74
C GLU A 90 35.87 5.66 37.42
N PRO A 91 37.05 6.31 37.34
CA PRO A 91 38.15 6.00 38.24
C PRO A 91 37.89 6.62 39.61
N LYS A 92 38.32 5.89 40.66
CA LYS A 92 38.30 6.27 42.07
C LYS A 92 38.95 7.62 42.36
#